data_AF-A0A0E3ZGU6-F1
#
_entry.id   AF-A0A0E3ZGU6-F1
#
_cell.length_a   1.000
_cell.length_b   1.000
_cell.length_c   1.000
_cell.angle_alpha   90.00
_cell.angle_beta   90.00
_cell.angle_gamma   90.00
#
_symmetry.space_group_name_H-M   'P 1'
#
loop_
_entity.id
_entity.type
_entity.pdbx_description
1 polymer ?
#
loop_
_entity_poly.entity_id
_entity_poly.type
_entity_poly.pdbx_seq_one_letter_code
_entity_poly.pdbx_strand_id
1 'polypeptide(L)'
;MRVDGHYHLVRKFFLERLETYLERENMENDITCQLLKLALVPYRYPKTYRLEAQINYLLEHPQCMMVSSLVRVITEDGQEIRIDKFQSEHLYYNLIFTYWVYHPTVMYRKQAVEDVGMYTALYSEDMELFWQLTRKYLLHNRNEVLLDHRVTNQSLRQVLKKSEYEFAQQEQVLRNIRYYTGNDCTVPISFTRMLPPQFRTMDGRR
;
A
#
# COMPACT_ATOMS: atom_id res chain seq x y z
N MET A 1 18.04 4.84 16.68
CA MET A 1 17.77 5.26 15.28
C MET A 1 18.57 4.36 14.34
N ARG A 2 17.95 3.31 13.77
CA ARG A 2 18.50 2.69 12.57
C ARG A 2 17.97 3.51 11.40
N VAL A 3 18.85 4.30 10.80
CA VAL A 3 18.60 4.97 9.52
C VAL A 3 18.15 3.90 8.53
N ASP A 4 17.17 4.23 7.68
CA ASP A 4 16.61 3.45 6.56
C ASP A 4 17.68 2.95 5.57
N GLY A 5 18.62 2.14 6.04
CA GLY A 5 19.56 1.43 5.21
C GLY A 5 18.83 0.31 4.50
N HIS A 6 19.34 -0.08 3.33
CA HIS A 6 18.91 -1.26 2.58
C HIS A 6 19.12 -2.58 3.34
N TYR A 7 19.19 -2.59 4.68
CA TYR A 7 19.43 -3.76 5.53
C TYR A 7 18.50 -4.91 5.18
N HIS A 8 17.19 -4.67 4.99
CA HIS A 8 16.26 -5.73 4.63
C HIS A 8 16.56 -6.33 3.25
N LEU A 9 16.96 -5.50 2.29
CA LEU A 9 17.36 -5.95 0.94
C LEU A 9 18.70 -6.70 0.96
N VAL A 10 19.70 -6.17 1.67
CA VAL A 10 21.02 -6.79 1.82
C VAL A 10 20.90 -8.12 2.58
N ARG A 11 20.13 -8.15 3.68
CA ARG A 11 19.85 -9.37 4.45
C ARG A 11 19.13 -10.39 3.59
N LYS A 12 18.08 -10.00 2.85
CA LYS A 12 17.40 -10.89 1.91
C LYS A 12 18.39 -11.49 0.90
N PHE A 13 19.14 -10.63 0.20
CA PHE A 13 20.09 -11.06 -0.82
C PHE A 13 21.16 -12.00 -0.26
N PHE A 14 21.69 -11.68 0.92
CA PHE A 14 22.64 -12.53 1.63
C PHE A 14 22.05 -13.91 1.94
N LEU A 15 20.82 -13.97 2.49
CA LEU A 15 20.17 -15.22 2.84
C LEU A 15 19.85 -16.06 1.59
N GLU A 16 19.36 -15.44 0.51
CA GLU A 16 19.10 -16.13 -0.76
C GLU A 16 20.40 -16.68 -1.39
N ARG A 17 21.49 -15.91 -1.32
CA ARG A 17 22.81 -16.35 -1.79
C ARG A 17 23.38 -17.48 -0.94
N LEU A 18 23.20 -17.41 0.37
CA LEU A 18 23.61 -18.46 1.28
C LEU A 18 22.84 -19.76 1.00
N GLU A 19 21.54 -19.68 0.73
CA GLU A 19 20.74 -20.86 0.38
C GLU A 19 21.23 -21.48 -0.93
N THR A 20 21.43 -20.66 -1.98
CA THR A 20 21.98 -21.13 -3.26
C THR A 20 23.36 -21.79 -3.10
N TYR A 21 24.20 -21.25 -2.21
CA TYR A 21 25.51 -21.82 -1.93
C TYR A 21 25.40 -23.19 -1.24
N LEU A 22 24.58 -23.30 -0.18
CA LEU A 22 24.38 -24.56 0.55
C LEU A 22 23.80 -25.67 -0.35
N GLU A 23 22.88 -25.31 -1.25
CA GLU A 23 22.33 -26.24 -2.26
C GLU A 23 23.40 -26.74 -3.23
N ARG A 24 24.30 -25.86 -3.70
CA ARG A 24 25.39 -26.22 -4.63
C ARG A 24 26.44 -27.13 -3.99
N GLU A 25 26.77 -26.88 -2.73
CA GLU A 25 27.74 -27.68 -1.98
C GLU A 25 27.14 -28.95 -1.38
N ASN A 26 25.86 -29.23 -1.67
CA ASN A 26 25.12 -30.40 -1.15
C ASN A 26 25.19 -30.51 0.38
N MET A 27 25.16 -29.37 1.07
CA MET A 27 25.29 -29.27 2.52
C MET A 27 23.94 -29.53 3.20
N GLU A 28 23.69 -30.76 3.61
CA GLU A 28 22.49 -31.17 4.36
C GLU A 28 22.61 -30.93 5.88
N ASN A 29 23.17 -29.79 6.31
CA ASN A 29 23.10 -29.45 7.73
C ASN A 29 21.67 -29.03 8.08
N ASP A 30 20.91 -29.97 8.64
CA ASP A 30 19.47 -29.83 8.89
C ASP A 30 19.14 -28.58 9.73
N ILE A 31 19.95 -28.28 10.75
CA ILE A 31 19.76 -27.11 11.61
C ILE A 31 20.03 -25.80 10.85
N THR A 32 21.14 -25.72 10.12
CA THR A 32 21.49 -24.51 9.35
C THR A 32 20.45 -24.23 8.27
N CYS A 33 20.04 -25.26 7.53
CA CYS A 33 19.00 -25.16 6.51
C CYS A 33 17.64 -24.78 7.10
N GLN A 34 17.28 -25.31 8.27
CA GLN A 34 16.05 -24.95 8.97
C GLN A 34 16.06 -23.48 9.45
N LEU A 35 17.16 -23.04 10.07
CA LEU A 35 17.32 -21.65 10.52
C LEU A 35 17.31 -20.68 9.33
N LEU A 36 17.92 -21.05 8.21
CA LEU A 36 17.90 -20.25 6.99
C LEU A 36 16.49 -20.13 6.41
N LYS A 37 15.75 -21.26 6.32
CA LYS A 37 14.35 -21.25 5.89
C LYS A 37 13.51 -20.32 6.77
N LEU A 38 13.67 -20.40 8.09
CA LEU A 38 13.02 -19.51 9.06
C LEU A 38 13.40 -18.04 8.85
N ALA A 39 14.69 -17.76 8.62
CA ALA A 39 15.19 -16.41 8.37
C ALA A 39 14.67 -15.79 7.06
N LEU A 40 14.29 -16.63 6.09
CA LEU A 40 13.73 -16.25 4.78
C LEU A 40 12.19 -16.06 4.81
N VAL A 41 11.48 -16.59 5.81
CA VAL A 41 10.01 -16.52 5.89
C VAL A 41 9.49 -15.07 5.77
N PRO A 42 10.07 -14.03 6.40
CA PRO A 42 9.59 -12.66 6.23
C PRO A 42 9.61 -12.14 4.79
N TYR A 43 10.54 -12.63 3.96
CA TYR A 43 10.68 -12.21 2.57
C TYR A 43 9.86 -13.06 1.59
N ARG A 44 9.64 -14.34 1.94
CA ARG A 44 8.85 -15.29 1.14
C ARG A 44 7.36 -15.21 1.44
N TYR A 45 7.01 -14.98 2.70
CA TYR A 45 5.65 -14.92 3.22
C TYR A 45 5.40 -13.59 3.95
N PRO A 46 5.50 -12.46 3.22
CA PRO A 46 5.40 -11.12 3.80
C PRO A 46 4.10 -10.90 4.60
N LYS A 47 3.00 -11.55 4.17
CA LYS A 47 1.69 -11.52 4.85
C LYS A 47 1.74 -11.98 6.32
N THR A 48 2.65 -12.90 6.68
CA THR A 48 2.74 -13.48 8.02
C THR A 48 3.31 -12.50 9.04
N TYR A 49 4.18 -11.58 8.59
CA TYR A 49 4.84 -10.60 9.45
C TYR A 49 4.23 -9.20 9.34
N ARG A 50 3.32 -8.99 8.39
CA ARG A 50 2.68 -7.69 8.15
C ARG A 50 2.09 -7.10 9.43
N LEU A 51 1.30 -7.88 10.18
CA LEU A 51 0.62 -7.38 11.38
C LEU A 51 1.63 -6.95 12.45
N GLU A 52 2.64 -7.77 12.72
CA GLU A 52 3.70 -7.46 13.68
C GLU A 52 4.46 -6.19 13.26
N ALA A 53 4.88 -6.11 11.99
CA ALA A 53 5.59 -4.94 11.47
C ALA A 53 4.76 -3.65 11.59
N GLN A 54 3.45 -3.72 11.33
CA GLN A 54 2.55 -2.56 11.44
C GLN A 54 2.28 -2.17 12.90
N ILE A 55 2.06 -3.14 13.80
CA ILE A 55 1.89 -2.89 15.23
C ILE A 55 3.15 -2.22 15.78
N ASN A 56 4.33 -2.79 15.53
CA ASN A 56 5.60 -2.24 16.00
C ASN A 56 5.80 -0.81 15.49
N TYR A 57 5.48 -0.54 14.21
CA TYR A 57 5.54 0.80 13.66
C TYR A 57 4.64 1.79 14.40
N LEU A 58 3.38 1.42 14.63
CA LEU A 58 2.46 2.31 15.35
C LEU A 58 2.91 2.51 16.80
N LEU A 59 3.44 1.49 17.48
CA LEU A 59 3.97 1.64 18.83
C LEU A 59 5.18 2.60 18.89
N GLU A 60 6.08 2.51 17.92
CA GLU A 60 7.27 3.36 17.82
C GLU A 60 6.95 4.79 17.33
N HIS A 61 5.84 4.97 16.61
CA HIS A 61 5.39 6.24 16.04
C HIS A 61 3.98 6.62 16.56
N PRO A 62 3.85 7.10 17.82
CA PRO A 62 2.56 7.41 18.43
C PRO A 62 1.74 8.46 17.65
N GLN A 63 2.40 9.37 16.94
CA GLN A 63 1.79 10.38 16.09
C GLN A 63 1.20 9.82 14.78
N CYS A 64 1.66 8.64 14.33
CA CYS A 64 1.10 7.97 13.17
C CYS A 64 -0.23 7.32 13.53
N MET A 65 -1.28 7.65 12.79
CA MET A 65 -2.63 7.17 13.05
C MET A 65 -3.07 6.08 12.06
N MET A 66 -2.40 5.97 10.92
CA MET A 66 -2.60 4.91 9.94
C MET A 66 -1.27 4.57 9.27
N VAL A 67 -0.94 3.29 9.22
CA VAL A 67 0.19 2.76 8.49
C VAL A 67 -0.28 1.83 7.38
N SER A 68 0.34 1.93 6.21
CA SER A 68 0.19 1.00 5.10
C SER A 68 1.54 0.49 4.62
N SER A 69 1.55 -0.40 3.64
CA SER A 69 2.77 -0.96 3.05
C SER A 69 2.69 -1.05 1.53
N LEU A 70 3.85 -1.29 0.91
CA LEU A 70 3.91 -1.67 -0.49
C LEU A 70 3.32 -3.07 -0.71
N VAL A 71 3.01 -3.33 -1.98
CA VAL A 71 2.38 -4.55 -2.45
C VAL A 71 3.17 -5.13 -3.61
N ARG A 72 3.36 -6.45 -3.57
CA ARG A 72 3.77 -7.23 -4.73
C ARG A 72 2.53 -7.74 -5.43
N VAL A 73 2.33 -7.33 -6.67
CA VAL A 73 1.20 -7.78 -7.48
C VAL A 73 1.57 -9.11 -8.11
N ILE A 74 0.74 -10.12 -7.88
CA ILE A 74 0.98 -11.50 -8.33
C ILE A 74 -0.17 -12.02 -9.20
N THR A 75 0.14 -12.95 -10.08
CA THR A 75 -0.85 -13.74 -10.82
C THR A 75 -1.58 -14.73 -9.90
N GLU A 76 -2.60 -15.43 -10.43
CA GLU A 76 -3.32 -16.48 -9.69
C GLU A 76 -2.41 -17.62 -9.23
N ASP A 77 -1.43 -18.00 -10.05
CA ASP A 77 -0.42 -19.02 -9.80
C ASP A 77 0.79 -18.48 -8.98
N GLY A 78 0.75 -17.23 -8.54
CA GLY A 78 1.71 -16.65 -7.61
C GLY A 78 2.97 -16.06 -8.23
N GLN A 79 3.03 -15.92 -9.56
CA GLN A 79 4.13 -15.26 -10.24
C GLN A 79 4.09 -13.76 -10.02
N GLU A 80 5.26 -13.16 -9.75
CA GLU A 80 5.39 -11.71 -9.60
C GLU A 80 5.15 -11.01 -10.94
N ILE A 81 4.23 -10.04 -10.94
CA ILE A 81 3.97 -9.17 -12.09
C ILE A 81 4.76 -7.87 -11.92
N ARG A 82 4.65 -7.25 -10.74
CA ARG A 82 5.31 -5.98 -10.40
C ARG A 82 5.24 -5.71 -8.89
N ILE A 83 5.97 -4.69 -8.45
CA ILE A 83 5.81 -4.08 -7.13
C ILE A 83 5.28 -2.67 -7.31
N ASP A 84 4.11 -2.39 -6.73
CA ASP A 84 3.53 -1.06 -6.76
C ASP A 84 4.13 -0.23 -5.62
N LYS A 85 4.92 0.77 -6.00
CA LYS A 85 5.67 1.66 -5.09
C LYS A 85 4.95 3.00 -4.96
N PHE A 86 4.46 3.30 -3.76
CA PHE A 86 3.89 4.60 -3.43
C PHE A 86 4.73 5.29 -2.37
N GLN A 87 5.20 6.49 -2.69
CA GLN A 87 5.90 7.36 -1.77
C GLN A 87 4.94 7.95 -0.74
N SER A 88 5.28 7.84 0.54
CA SER A 88 4.39 8.24 1.64
C SER A 88 4.10 9.75 1.62
N GLU A 89 5.06 10.56 1.21
CA GLU A 89 4.97 12.02 1.10
C GLU A 89 3.91 12.47 0.09
N HIS A 90 3.65 11.65 -0.93
CA HIS A 90 2.70 11.94 -2.00
C HIS A 90 1.29 11.43 -1.67
N LEU A 91 1.10 10.66 -0.60
CA LEU A 91 -0.18 10.09 -0.19
C LEU A 91 -1.28 11.16 -0.03
N TYR A 92 -0.93 12.25 0.65
CA TYR A 92 -1.83 13.35 1.01
C TYR A 92 -2.46 14.02 -0.21
N TYR A 93 -1.65 14.27 -1.24
CA TYR A 93 -2.11 14.85 -2.48
C TYR A 93 -2.90 13.83 -3.32
N ASN A 94 -2.39 12.60 -3.45
CA ASN A 94 -3.01 11.62 -4.34
C ASN A 94 -4.38 11.14 -3.88
N LEU A 95 -4.61 11.04 -2.56
CA LEU A 95 -5.92 10.67 -2.02
C LEU A 95 -7.03 11.69 -2.31
N ILE A 96 -6.69 12.89 -2.81
CA ILE A 96 -7.69 13.83 -3.34
C ILE A 96 -8.34 13.26 -4.62
N PHE A 97 -7.57 12.54 -5.44
CA PHE A 97 -7.96 12.16 -6.80
C PHE A 97 -8.15 10.65 -7.00
N THR A 98 -7.39 9.83 -6.28
CA THR A 98 -7.30 8.40 -6.58
C THR A 98 -6.86 7.54 -5.40
N TYR A 99 -6.98 6.23 -5.58
CA TYR A 99 -6.49 5.22 -4.67
C TYR A 99 -4.98 5.11 -4.78
N TRP A 100 -4.30 5.42 -3.68
CA TRP A 100 -2.84 5.31 -3.56
C TRP A 100 -2.39 4.47 -2.36
N VAL A 101 -3.35 3.75 -1.77
CA VAL A 101 -3.15 2.79 -0.71
C VAL A 101 -3.91 1.54 -1.09
N TYR A 102 -3.23 0.40 -1.00
CA TYR A 102 -3.92 -0.89 -1.07
C TYR A 102 -4.67 -1.10 0.24
N HIS A 103 -6.00 -1.08 0.20
CA HIS A 103 -6.85 -1.32 1.37
C HIS A 103 -6.38 -2.49 2.28
N PRO A 104 -6.06 -3.69 1.76
CA PRO A 104 -5.63 -4.81 2.60
C PRO A 104 -4.27 -4.61 3.30
N THR A 105 -3.52 -3.56 2.97
CA THR A 105 -2.27 -3.22 3.65
C THR A 105 -2.46 -2.27 4.81
N VAL A 106 -3.66 -1.81 5.14
CA VAL A 106 -3.85 -0.77 6.15
C VAL A 106 -3.96 -1.34 7.57
N MET A 107 -3.35 -0.63 8.53
CA MET A 107 -3.63 -0.71 9.96
C MET A 107 -3.74 0.70 10.51
N TYR A 108 -4.76 0.98 11.32
CA TYR A 108 -5.00 2.30 11.90
C TYR A 108 -5.35 2.23 13.38
N ARG A 109 -5.22 3.37 14.06
CA ARG A 109 -5.74 3.55 15.41
C ARG A 109 -7.23 3.77 15.37
N LYS A 110 -7.97 3.01 16.18
CA LYS A 110 -9.42 3.11 16.31
C LYS A 110 -9.90 4.56 16.54
N GLN A 111 -9.29 5.26 17.49
CA GLN A 111 -9.68 6.63 17.85
C GLN A 111 -9.62 7.60 16.66
N ALA A 112 -8.66 7.42 15.75
CA ALA A 112 -8.53 8.29 14.58
C ALA A 112 -9.68 8.08 13.59
N VAL A 113 -10.12 6.83 13.41
CA VAL A 113 -11.28 6.50 12.56
C VAL A 113 -12.59 7.02 13.16
N GLU A 114 -12.75 6.89 14.49
CA GLU A 114 -13.92 7.43 15.19
C GLU A 114 -13.97 8.97 15.10
N ASP A 115 -12.83 9.66 15.26
CA ASP A 115 -12.76 11.13 15.21
C ASP A 115 -13.04 11.73 13.82
N VAL A 116 -12.81 10.97 12.74
CA VAL A 116 -13.17 11.42 11.38
C VAL A 116 -14.58 11.02 10.97
N GLY A 117 -15.37 10.38 11.84
CA GLY A 117 -16.75 10.01 11.54
C GLY A 117 -16.92 8.67 10.81
N MET A 118 -15.90 7.80 10.87
CA MET A 118 -15.92 6.44 10.31
C MET A 118 -16.14 6.43 8.78
N TYR A 119 -16.78 5.39 8.25
CA TYR A 119 -17.11 5.26 6.83
C TYR A 119 -18.35 6.09 6.49
N THR A 120 -18.20 7.05 5.57
CA THR A 120 -19.23 8.05 5.23
C THR A 120 -19.69 8.01 3.77
N ALA A 121 -19.04 7.22 2.91
CA ALA A 121 -19.37 7.10 1.50
C ALA A 121 -20.09 5.78 1.23
N LEU A 122 -20.99 5.74 0.24
CA LEU A 122 -21.67 4.52 -0.20
C LEU A 122 -20.79 3.65 -1.12
N TYR A 123 -19.89 4.29 -1.86
CA TYR A 123 -18.93 3.67 -2.75
C TYR A 123 -17.55 4.20 -2.42
N SER A 124 -16.50 3.44 -2.74
CA SER A 124 -15.12 3.88 -2.49
C SER A 124 -14.85 4.20 -1.01
N GLU A 125 -15.52 3.48 -0.10
CA GLU A 125 -15.53 3.67 1.35
C GLU A 125 -14.12 3.88 1.94
N ASP A 126 -13.18 3.05 1.51
CA ASP A 126 -11.78 3.10 1.96
C ASP A 126 -11.07 4.37 1.52
N MET A 127 -11.25 4.79 0.26
CA MET A 127 -10.66 6.03 -0.24
C MET A 127 -11.19 7.22 0.55
N GLU A 128 -12.48 7.21 0.89
CA GLU A 128 -13.07 8.27 1.69
C GLU A 128 -12.49 8.30 3.08
N LEU A 129 -12.44 7.16 3.77
CA LEU A 129 -11.87 7.09 5.09
C LEU A 129 -10.41 7.59 5.11
N PHE A 130 -9.59 7.14 4.15
CA PHE A 130 -8.18 7.52 4.11
C PHE A 130 -8.00 9.00 3.80
N TRP A 131 -8.77 9.56 2.87
CA TRP A 131 -8.77 11.00 2.62
C TRP A 131 -9.23 11.79 3.85
N GLN A 132 -10.24 11.32 4.57
CA GLN A 132 -10.67 12.00 5.79
C GLN A 132 -9.59 11.98 6.87
N LEU A 133 -8.87 10.87 7.02
CA LEU A 133 -7.73 10.75 7.94
C LEU A 133 -6.60 11.71 7.58
N THR A 134 -6.25 11.87 6.30
CA THR A 134 -5.15 12.77 5.89
C THR A 134 -5.40 14.23 6.24
N ARG A 135 -6.66 14.65 6.43
CA ARG A 135 -7.01 16.02 6.84
C ARG A 135 -6.63 16.35 8.27
N LYS A 136 -6.49 15.34 9.14
CA LYS A 136 -6.25 15.53 10.58
C LYS A 136 -4.97 14.88 11.09
N TYR A 137 -4.48 13.85 10.43
CA TYR A 137 -3.52 12.94 11.04
C TYR A 137 -2.28 12.64 10.18
N LEU A 138 -1.23 12.15 10.84
CA LEU A 138 -0.09 11.58 10.16
C LEU A 138 -0.41 10.16 9.71
N LEU A 139 -0.25 9.92 8.41
CA LEU A 139 -0.40 8.63 7.76
C LEU A 139 0.96 8.28 7.15
N HIS A 140 1.32 7.00 7.18
CA HIS A 140 2.59 6.55 6.63
C HIS A 140 2.43 5.31 5.74
N ASN A 141 2.94 5.39 4.52
CA ASN A 141 3.08 4.21 3.66
C ASN A 141 4.52 3.69 3.72
N ARG A 142 4.72 2.56 4.41
CA ARG A 142 6.05 1.96 4.57
C ARG A 142 6.61 1.54 3.22
N ASN A 143 7.88 1.83 3.00
CA ASN A 143 8.65 1.37 1.83
C ASN A 143 9.09 -0.09 1.98
N GLU A 144 8.15 -0.97 2.34
CA GLU A 144 8.35 -2.40 2.56
C GLU A 144 7.19 -3.18 1.94
N VAL A 145 7.50 -4.28 1.25
CA VAL A 145 6.48 -5.16 0.66
C VAL A 145 6.00 -6.13 1.73
N LEU A 146 4.79 -5.91 2.24
CA LEU A 146 4.18 -6.74 3.29
C LEU A 146 2.93 -7.51 2.83
N LEU A 147 2.55 -7.41 1.55
CA LEU A 147 1.39 -8.08 1.01
C LEU A 147 1.59 -8.51 -0.45
N ASP A 148 1.10 -9.70 -0.76
CA ASP A 148 0.89 -10.17 -2.13
C ASP A 148 -0.55 -9.91 -2.55
N HIS A 149 -0.74 -9.03 -3.54
CA HIS A 149 -2.05 -8.74 -4.11
C HIS A 149 -2.26 -9.56 -5.38
N ARG A 150 -3.08 -10.59 -5.27
CA ARG A 150 -3.45 -11.45 -6.39
C ARG A 150 -4.41 -10.73 -7.32
N VAL A 151 -4.06 -10.66 -8.61
CA VAL A 151 -4.97 -10.19 -9.66
C VAL A 151 -5.56 -11.37 -10.41
N THR A 152 -6.85 -11.30 -10.66
CA THR A 152 -7.62 -12.31 -11.39
C THR A 152 -8.42 -11.62 -12.49
N ASN A 153 -8.59 -12.31 -13.63
CA ASN A 153 -9.43 -11.81 -14.73
C ASN A 153 -10.93 -11.78 -14.38
N GLN A 154 -11.28 -12.37 -13.23
CA GLN A 154 -12.64 -12.44 -12.68
C GLN A 154 -12.87 -11.42 -11.56
N SER A 155 -11.89 -10.55 -11.27
CA SER A 155 -12.02 -9.57 -10.21
C SER A 155 -13.24 -8.66 -10.47
N LEU A 156 -14.07 -8.44 -9.44
CA LEU A 156 -15.33 -7.69 -9.53
C LEU A 156 -15.16 -6.33 -10.24
N ARG A 157 -14.01 -5.68 -10.05
CA ARG A 157 -13.66 -4.39 -10.67
C ARG A 157 -13.52 -4.47 -12.20
N GLN A 158 -13.12 -5.63 -12.73
CA GLN A 158 -13.01 -5.88 -14.17
C GLN A 158 -14.34 -6.34 -14.77
N VAL A 159 -15.17 -7.03 -13.98
CA VAL A 159 -16.45 -7.60 -14.42
C VAL A 159 -17.61 -6.61 -14.35
N LEU A 160 -17.60 -5.69 -13.38
CA LEU A 160 -18.69 -4.73 -13.12
C LEU A 160 -18.18 -3.28 -13.21
N LYS A 161 -18.07 -2.74 -14.43
CA LYS A 161 -18.02 -1.29 -14.63
C LYS A 161 -19.44 -0.73 -14.58
N LYS A 162 -20.01 -0.58 -13.38
CA LYS A 162 -21.28 0.14 -13.22
C LYS A 162 -20.99 1.64 -13.25
N SER A 163 -21.71 2.39 -14.08
CA SER A 163 -21.64 3.86 -14.18
C SER A 163 -21.82 4.56 -12.82
N GLU A 164 -22.55 3.94 -11.89
CA GLU A 164 -22.72 4.39 -10.50
C GLU A 164 -21.39 4.55 -9.76
N TYR A 165 -20.44 3.62 -9.92
CA TYR A 165 -19.13 3.70 -9.26
C TYR A 165 -18.31 4.86 -9.83
N GLU A 166 -18.35 5.06 -11.15
CA GLU A 166 -17.64 6.15 -11.81
C GLU A 166 -18.20 7.50 -11.35
N PHE A 167 -19.53 7.63 -11.31
CA PHE A 167 -20.19 8.84 -10.83
C PHE A 167 -19.86 9.13 -9.36
N ALA A 168 -19.96 8.11 -8.49
CA ALA A 168 -19.63 8.27 -7.07
C ALA A 168 -18.16 8.66 -6.85
N GLN A 169 -17.24 8.09 -7.63
CA GLN A 169 -15.83 8.48 -7.58
C GLN A 169 -15.64 9.94 -8.02
N GLN A 170 -16.32 10.39 -9.08
CA GLN A 170 -16.24 11.78 -9.54
C GLN A 170 -16.77 12.76 -8.50
N GLU A 171 -17.92 12.49 -7.90
CA GLU A 171 -18.50 13.31 -6.83
C GLU A 171 -17.58 13.39 -5.61
N GLN A 172 -16.96 12.26 -5.24
CA GLN A 172 -15.98 12.23 -4.17
C GLN A 172 -14.75 13.10 -4.47
N VAL A 173 -14.18 13.01 -5.69
CA VAL A 173 -13.05 13.86 -6.08
C VAL A 173 -13.44 15.34 -6.06
N LEU A 174 -14.63 15.70 -6.52
CA LEU A 174 -15.13 17.09 -6.45
C LEU A 174 -15.26 17.58 -5.01
N ARG A 175 -15.82 16.75 -4.11
CA ARG A 175 -15.89 17.06 -2.68
C ARG A 175 -14.49 17.28 -2.10
N ASN A 176 -13.55 16.42 -2.44
CA ASN A 176 -12.18 16.50 -1.97
C ASN A 176 -11.50 17.79 -2.44
N ILE A 177 -11.69 18.18 -3.71
CA ILE A 177 -11.15 19.44 -4.25
C ILE A 177 -11.79 20.65 -3.55
N ARG A 178 -13.12 20.68 -3.43
CA ARG A 178 -13.87 21.78 -2.79
C ARG A 178 -13.49 21.98 -1.32
N TYR A 179 -13.07 20.93 -0.62
CA TYR A 179 -12.53 21.08 0.73
C TYR A 179 -11.32 22.02 0.78
N TYR A 180 -10.45 22.01 -0.26
CA TYR A 180 -9.26 22.86 -0.33
C TYR A 180 -9.48 24.17 -1.07
N THR A 181 -10.39 24.20 -2.06
CA THR A 181 -10.63 25.38 -2.91
C THR A 181 -11.81 26.24 -2.46
N GLY A 182 -12.61 25.77 -1.51
CA GLY A 182 -13.88 26.39 -1.15
C GLY A 182 -15.02 25.99 -2.07
N ASN A 183 -16.26 26.13 -1.59
CA ASN A 183 -17.47 25.71 -2.31
C ASN A 183 -17.76 26.54 -3.56
N ASP A 184 -17.23 27.76 -3.64
CA ASP A 184 -17.44 28.67 -4.79
C ASP A 184 -16.60 28.26 -6.01
N CYS A 185 -15.63 27.35 -5.83
CA CYS A 185 -14.81 26.83 -6.90
C CYS A 185 -15.60 25.84 -7.77
N THR A 186 -15.90 26.24 -9.00
CA THR A 186 -16.54 25.37 -9.99
C THR A 186 -15.47 24.60 -10.76
N VAL A 187 -15.35 23.30 -10.47
CA VAL A 187 -14.49 22.38 -11.24
C VAL A 187 -15.37 21.58 -12.20
N PRO A 188 -15.18 21.71 -13.52
CA PRO A 188 -15.93 20.89 -14.48
C PRO A 188 -15.65 19.41 -14.23
N ILE A 189 -16.70 18.58 -14.30
CA ILE A 189 -16.57 17.13 -14.08
C ILE A 189 -15.55 16.49 -15.02
N SER A 190 -15.39 17.01 -16.24
CA SER A 190 -14.38 16.53 -17.19
C SER A 190 -12.94 16.68 -16.68
N PHE A 191 -12.68 17.66 -15.80
CA PHE A 191 -11.36 17.92 -15.25
C PHE A 191 -10.98 16.94 -14.13
N THR A 192 -11.95 16.34 -13.43
CA THR A 192 -11.64 15.34 -12.39
C THR A 192 -10.93 14.10 -12.94
N ARG A 193 -11.10 13.81 -14.24
CA ARG A 193 -10.39 12.75 -14.96
C ARG A 193 -8.99 13.16 -15.43
N MET A 194 -8.71 14.46 -15.56
CA MET A 194 -7.43 15.01 -16.02
C MET A 194 -6.46 15.37 -14.88
N LEU A 195 -7.00 15.60 -13.68
CA LEU A 195 -6.25 15.97 -12.49
C LEU A 195 -5.51 14.82 -11.73
N PRO A 196 -5.80 13.51 -11.92
CA PRO A 196 -4.92 12.50 -11.34
C PRO A 196 -3.53 12.71 -11.94
N PRO A 197 -2.49 12.84 -11.10
CA PRO A 197 -1.16 13.08 -11.64
C PRO A 197 -0.77 11.92 -12.56
N GLN A 198 -0.25 12.28 -13.74
CA GLN A 198 0.43 11.34 -14.63
C GLN A 198 1.78 10.95 -14.00
N PHE A 199 1.77 10.35 -12.82
CA PHE A 199 2.94 9.63 -12.35
C PHE A 199 3.01 8.34 -13.17
N ARG A 200 3.55 8.45 -14.39
CA ARG A 200 4.38 7.38 -14.92
C ARG A 200 5.33 7.04 -13.78
N THR A 201 5.34 5.78 -13.37
CA THR A 201 6.43 5.26 -12.57
C THR A 201 7.71 5.82 -13.18
N MET A 202 8.47 6.60 -12.40
CA MET A 202 9.80 7.06 -12.79
C MET A 202 10.77 5.86 -12.75
N ASP A 203 10.41 4.79 -13.45
CA ASP A 203 11.33 3.75 -13.91
C ASP A 203 11.49 3.98 -15.41
N GLY A 204 12.27 5.01 -15.73
CA GLY A 204 12.71 5.33 -17.07
C GLY A 204 13.69 4.29 -17.61
N ARG A 205 13.25 3.04 -17.76
CA ARG A 205 13.87 2.13 -18.72
C ARG A 205 13.17 2.34 -20.05
N ARG A 206 13.83 3.15 -20.89
CA ARG A 206 13.66 3.14 -22.34
C ARG A 206 13.98 1.75 -22.89
#